data_AF-A0A2C6KNY7-F1
#
_entry.id   AF-A0A2C6KNY7-F1
#
_cell.length_a   1.000
_cell.length_b   1.000
_cell.length_c   1.000
_cell.angle_alpha   90.00
_cell.angle_beta   90.00
_cell.angle_gamma   90.00
#
_symmetry.space_group_name_H-M   'P 1'
#
loop_
_entity.id
_entity.type
_entity.pdbx_description
1 polymer ?
#
loop_
_entity_poly.entity_id
_entity_poly.type
_entity_poly.pdbx_seq_one_letter_code
_entity_poly.pdbx_strand_id
1 'polypeptide(L)' 'MRCRVKLVSLGQNFTAAVTTRGKLFLWGRNDLQQLGIPLSSSKLQVSPSKMPPRLDEDPLEKKEMSNHTGEEVKRKKEDE' A
#
# COMPACT_ATOMS: atom_id res chain seq x y z
N MET A 1 3.72 -8.02 16.19
CA MET A 1 2.86 -8.00 14.99
C MET A 1 3.38 -9.03 13.99
N ARG A 2 2.51 -9.90 13.43
CA ARG A 2 2.91 -10.86 12.38
C ARG A 2 2.72 -10.23 11.00
N CYS A 3 3.73 -10.31 10.14
CA CYS A 3 3.61 -9.97 8.72
C CYS A 3 3.33 -11.25 7.94
N ARG A 4 2.13 -11.38 7.36
CA ARG A 4 1.77 -12.51 6.50
C ARG A 4 2.04 -12.13 5.04
N VAL A 5 2.83 -12.92 4.35
CA VAL A 5 3.11 -12.74 2.92
C VAL A 5 1.98 -13.39 2.12
N LYS A 6 1.46 -12.67 1.12
CA LYS A 6 0.43 -13.13 0.19
C LYS A 6 1.05 -13.53 -1.16
N LEU A 7 1.97 -12.73 -1.67
CA LEU A 7 2.61 -12.93 -2.97
C LEU A 7 4.12 -12.72 -2.87
N VAL A 8 4.86 -13.44 -3.72
CA VAL A 8 6.30 -13.36 -3.87
C VAL A 8 6.65 -13.45 -5.35
N SER A 9 7.63 -12.66 -5.80
CA SER A 9 8.21 -12.72 -7.13
C SER A 9 9.74 -12.61 -7.04
N LEU A 10 10.43 -13.38 -7.88
CA LEU A 10 11.89 -13.43 -7.95
C LEU A 10 12.34 -12.91 -9.32
N GLY A 11 13.26 -11.96 -9.30
CA GLY A 11 14.06 -11.60 -10.47
C GLY A 11 15.45 -12.23 -10.40
N GLN A 12 16.34 -11.88 -11.33
CA GLN A 12 17.69 -12.47 -11.42
C GLN A 12 18.49 -12.33 -10.12
N ASN A 13 18.45 -11.15 -9.50
CA ASN A 13 19.20 -10.84 -8.27
C ASN A 13 18.38 -9.99 -7.29
N PHE A 14 17.04 -9.99 -7.42
CA PHE A 14 16.17 -9.23 -6.52
C PHE A 14 14.87 -9.97 -6.24
N THR A 15 14.18 -9.58 -5.18
CA THR A 15 12.93 -10.21 -4.73
C THR A 15 11.93 -9.15 -4.34
N ALA A 16 10.67 -9.43 -4.65
CA ALA A 16 9.51 -8.65 -4.24
C ALA A 16 8.55 -9.53 -3.42
N ALA A 17 8.00 -8.98 -2.34
CA ALA A 17 6.95 -9.62 -1.56
C ALA A 17 5.82 -8.65 -1.24
N VAL A 18 4.58 -9.11 -1.40
CA VAL A 18 3.37 -8.37 -1.02
C VAL A 18 2.74 -9.04 0.19
N THR A 19 2.53 -8.26 1.24
CA THR A 19 1.84 -8.74 2.45
C THR A 19 0.33 -8.82 2.24
N THR A 20 -0.38 -9.56 3.07
CA THR A 20 -1.85 -9.59 3.08
C THR A 20 -2.48 -8.21 3.34
N ARG A 21 -1.71 -7.24 3.86
CA ARG A 21 -2.13 -5.86 4.09
C ARG A 21 -1.78 -4.92 2.93
N GLY A 22 -1.39 -5.45 1.76
CA GLY A 22 -1.08 -4.66 0.57
C GLY A 22 0.27 -3.93 0.61
N LYS A 23 1.11 -4.15 1.64
CA LYS A 23 2.45 -3.55 1.70
C LYS A 23 3.41 -4.32 0.79
N LEU A 24 4.14 -3.59 -0.05
CA LEU A 24 5.21 -4.11 -0.90
C LEU A 24 6.56 -3.99 -0.21
N PHE A 25 7.34 -5.07 -0.25
CA PHE A 25 8.71 -5.15 0.24
C PHE A 25 9.64 -5.64 -0.87
N LEU A 26 10.82 -5.04 -0.95
CA LEU A 26 11.81 -5.30 -2.00
C LEU A 26 13.21 -5.45 -1.38
N TRP A 27 14.00 -6.42 -1.86
CA TRP A 27 15.40 -6.62 -1.46
C TRP A 27 16.20 -7.27 -2.60
N GLY A 28 17.53 -7.26 -2.46
CA GLY A 28 18.50 -7.73 -3.44
C GLY A 28 19.19 -6.58 -4.16
N ARG A 29 19.66 -6.85 -5.39
CA ARG A 29 20.41 -5.93 -6.22
C ARG A 29 19.55 -4.72 -6.58
N ASN A 30 20.10 -3.53 -6.40
CA ASN A 30 19.50 -2.23 -6.71
C ASN A 30 20.40 -1.36 -7.59
N ASP A 31 21.43 -1.93 -8.21
CA ASP A 31 22.35 -1.24 -9.11
C ASP A 31 21.67 -0.56 -10.31
N LEU A 32 20.50 -1.07 -10.72
CA LEU A 32 19.65 -0.53 -11.78
C LEU A 32 18.44 0.25 -11.23
N GLN A 33 18.42 0.57 -9.93
CA GLN A 33 17.31 1.23 -9.24
C GLN A 33 15.97 0.46 -9.32
N GLN A 34 16.01 -0.85 -9.60
CA GLN A 34 14.84 -1.70 -9.79
C GLN A 34 14.00 -1.91 -8.54
N LEU A 35 14.51 -1.56 -7.36
CA LEU A 35 13.74 -1.62 -6.11
C LEU A 35 12.92 -0.34 -5.85
N GLY A 36 13.06 0.69 -6.69
CA GLY A 36 12.33 1.96 -6.52
C GLY A 36 12.73 2.73 -5.26
N ILE A 37 13.94 2.48 -4.74
CA ILE A 37 14.52 3.20 -3.59
C ILE A 37 15.82 3.89 -4.02
N PRO A 38 16.14 5.06 -3.43
CA PRO A 38 17.35 5.78 -3.77
C PRO A 38 18.61 4.97 -3.44
N LEU A 39 19.66 5.17 -4.23
CA LEU A 39 21.00 4.63 -4.01
C LEU A 39 21.69 5.39 -2.86
N SER A 40 21.18 5.27 -1.63
CA SER A 40 21.64 6.09 -0.50
C SER A 40 22.93 5.57 0.15
N SER A 41 23.32 4.31 -0.07
CA SER A 41 24.47 3.72 0.64
C SER A 41 25.01 2.42 0.06
N SER A 42 24.19 1.62 -0.64
CA SER A 42 24.65 0.34 -1.21
C SER A 42 23.82 -0.07 -2.43
N LYS A 43 24.50 -0.64 -3.44
CA LYS A 43 23.86 -1.25 -4.63
C LYS A 43 23.15 -2.57 -4.30
N LEU A 44 23.26 -3.05 -3.06
CA LEU A 44 22.66 -4.29 -2.59
C LEU A 44 21.85 -3.99 -1.33
N GLN A 45 20.56 -4.27 -1.38
CA GLN A 45 19.65 -4.17 -0.26
C GLN A 45 19.50 -5.56 0.37
N VAL A 46 20.23 -5.83 1.46
CA VAL A 46 20.26 -7.17 2.08
C VAL A 46 19.04 -7.51 2.93
N SER A 47 18.24 -6.49 3.28
CA SER A 47 17.02 -6.64 4.10
C SER A 47 15.79 -6.11 3.37
N PRO A 48 14.59 -6.68 3.58
CA PRO A 48 13.36 -6.21 2.95
C PRO A 48 13.08 -4.73 3.28
N SER A 49 13.13 -3.88 2.26
CA SER A 49 12.75 -2.47 2.36
C SER A 49 11.31 -2.29 1.96
N LYS A 50 10.54 -1.57 2.78
CA LYS A 50 9.16 -1.22 2.47
C LYS A 50 9.15 -0.15 1.38
N MET A 51 8.44 -0.41 0.29
CA MET A 51 8.23 0.57 -0.77
C MET A 51 7.16 1.59 -0.31
N PRO A 52 7.39 2.90 -0.49
CA PRO A 52 6.35 3.90 -0.24
C PRO A 52 5.18 3.72 -1.22
N PRO A 53 3.93 4.03 -0.81
CA PRO A 53 2.80 4.01 -1.75
C PRO A 53 3.07 4.92 -2.96
N ARG A 54 2.46 4.61 -4.10
CA ARG A 54 2.51 5.49 -5.27
C ARG A 54 1.90 6.85 -4.90
N LEU A 55 2.53 7.93 -5.37
CA LEU A 55 2.08 9.30 -5.09
C LEU A 55 0.82 9.69 -5.87
N ASP A 56 0.26 8.77 -6.68
CA ASP A 56 -0.94 8.99 -7.49
C ASP A 56 -2.25 8.78 -6.72
N GLU A 57 -2.18 8.31 -5.47
CA GLU A 57 -3.36 8.17 -4.60
C GLU A 57 -3.56 9.47 -3.82
N ASP A 58 -4.22 10.43 -4.48
CA ASP A 58 -4.60 11.71 -3.89
C ASP A 58 -5.38 11.48 -2.58
N PRO A 59 -4.96 12.06 -1.43
CA PRO A 59 -5.62 11.90 -0.13
C PRO A 59 -7.09 12.33 -0.07
N LEU A 60 -7.64 12.96 -1.12
CA LEU A 60 -9.01 13.49 -1.13
C LEU A 60 -10.11 12.44 -1.38
N GLU A 61 -9.84 11.28 -1.97
CA GLU A 61 -10.90 10.34 -2.37
C GLU A 61 -11.48 9.51 -1.20
N LYS A 62 -10.74 9.38 -0.09
CA LYS A 62 -11.18 8.55 1.06
C LYS A 62 -12.20 9.23 1.98
N LYS A 63 -12.52 10.51 1.75
CA LYS A 63 -13.44 11.27 2.62
C LYS A 63 -14.91 11.17 2.18
N GLU A 64 -15.18 10.85 0.92
CA GLU A 64 -16.53 10.86 0.34
C GLU A 64 -17.32 9.56 0.65
N MET A 65 -16.65 8.40 0.70
CA MET A 65 -17.30 7.10 0.94
C MET A 65 -17.73 6.84 2.40
N SER A 66 -17.41 7.74 3.33
CA SER A 66 -17.84 7.65 4.73
C SER A 66 -19.17 8.38 5.02
N ASN A 67 -19.61 9.27 4.12
CA ASN A 67 -20.71 10.19 4.42
C ASN A 67 -22.04 9.82 3.72
N HIS A 68 -22.07 8.78 2.87
CA HIS A 68 -23.28 8.41 2.12
C HIS A 68 -23.98 7.13 2.62
N THR A 69 -23.73 6.70 3.85
CA THR A 69 -24.46 5.54 4.41
C THR A 69 -24.80 5.79 5.88
N GLY A 70 -25.72 6.72 6.11
CA GLY A 70 -26.23 6.95 7.46
C GLY A 70 -27.07 8.21 7.60
N GLU A 71 -28.19 8.32 6.88
CA GLU A 71 -29.33 9.12 7.33
C GLU A 71 -30.60 8.75 6.52
N GLU A 72 -31.12 7.56 6.76
CA GLU A 72 -32.56 7.31 6.64
C GLU A 72 -33.13 7.18 8.06
N VAL A 73 -34.38 7.60 8.23
CA VAL A 73 -35.20 7.64 9.46
C VAL A 73 -35.11 8.97 10.24
N LYS A 74 -36.07 9.88 9.98
CA LYS A 74 -37.25 10.11 10.85
C LYS A 74 -37.93 11.47 10.57
N ARG A 75 -39.22 11.42 10.22
CA ARG A 75 -40.33 12.32 10.62
C ARG A 75 -41.53 12.00 9.70
N LYS A 76 -42.29 10.94 9.98
CA LYS A 76 -43.52 10.93 10.79
C LYS A 76 -44.40 12.18 10.59
N LYS A 77 -45.52 11.90 9.92
CA LYS A 77 -46.83 12.56 9.86
C LYS A 77 -47.15 13.53 11.00
N GLU A 78 -47.77 14.65 10.64
CA GLU A 78 -48.96 15.16 11.31
C GLU A 78 -50.03 15.36 10.22
N ASP A 79 -51.10 14.59 10.36
CA ASP A 79 -52.37 14.69 9.63
C ASP A 79 -53.15 15.90 10.19
N GLU A 80 -54.14 16.38 9.41
CA GLU A 80 -55.16 17.42 9.71
C GLU A 80 -55.65 17.55 11.16
#